data_AF-A0A1M5SH67-F1
#
_entry.id   AF-A0A1M5SH67-F1
#
_cell.length_a   1.000
_cell.length_b   1.000
_cell.length_c   1.000
_cell.angle_alpha   90.00
_cell.angle_beta   90.00
_cell.angle_gamma   90.00
#
_symmetry.space_group_name_H-M   'P 1'
#
loop_
_entity.id
_entity.type
_entity.pdbx_description
1 polymer ?
#
loop_
_entity_poly.entity_id
_entity_poly.type
_entity_poly.pdbx_seq_one_letter_code
_entity_poly.pdbx_strand_id
1 'polypeptide(L)' 'MSMRKIYREVAKKHGVSVKEEMQKALDHAYSNTADDGVIVAYQKQVPSKGDIPTPEEFIKYAVNKVKE' A
#
# COMPACT_ATOMS: atom_id res chain seq x y z
N MET A 1 5.39 -5.40 -17.33
CA MET A 1 4.19 -4.53 -17.37
C MET A 1 4.51 -3.25 -16.60
N SER A 2 4.12 -2.06 -17.07
CA SER A 2 4.34 -0.82 -16.30
C SER A 2 3.23 -0.60 -15.28
N MET A 3 3.56 -0.03 -14.12
CA MET A 3 2.60 0.24 -13.04
C MET A 3 1.42 1.09 -13.53
N ARG A 4 1.71 2.11 -14.36
CA ARG A 4 0.70 2.96 -14.99
C ARG A 4 -0.31 2.18 -15.86
N LYS A 5 0.11 1.10 -16.53
CA LYS A 5 -0.80 0.26 -17.31
C LYS A 5 -1.70 -0.55 -16.38
N ILE A 6 -1.12 -1.15 -15.34
CA ILE A 6 -1.86 -1.94 -14.33
C ILE A 6 -2.93 -1.10 -13.65
N TYR A 7 -2.57 0.08 -13.13
CA TYR A 7 -3.54 0.98 -12.47
C TYR A 7 -4.69 1.36 -13.39
N ARG A 8 -4.43 1.59 -14.67
CA ARG A 8 -5.47 1.98 -15.63
C ARG A 8 -6.43 0.83 -15.96
N GLU A 9 -5.92 -0.37 -16.11
CA GLU A 9 -6.75 -1.56 -16.39
C GLU A 9 -7.66 -1.88 -15.20
N VAL A 10 -7.11 -1.87 -13.98
CA VAL A 10 -7.90 -2.10 -12.76
C VAL A 10 -8.90 -0.96 -12.56
N ALA A 11 -8.51 0.29 -12.79
CA ALA A 11 -9.42 1.43 -12.69
C ALA A 11 -10.59 1.35 -13.68
N LYS A 12 -10.33 0.95 -14.93
CA LYS A 12 -11.40 0.73 -15.92
C LYS A 12 -12.37 -0.38 -15.51
N LYS A 13 -11.85 -1.46 -14.92
CA LYS A 13 -12.66 -2.61 -14.51
C LYS A 13 -13.56 -2.30 -13.31
N HIS A 14 -13.05 -1.52 -12.35
CA HIS A 14 -13.73 -1.28 -11.07
C HIS A 14 -14.31 0.13 -10.93
N GLY A 15 -14.09 1.02 -11.90
CA GLY A 15 -14.58 2.41 -11.87
C GLY A 15 -13.90 3.29 -10.82
N VAL A 16 -12.76 2.86 -10.26
CA VAL A 16 -12.08 3.55 -9.15
C VAL A 16 -10.62 3.84 -9.46
N SER A 17 -10.11 4.97 -8.97
CA SER A 17 -8.69 5.29 -9.06
C SER A 17 -7.90 4.44 -8.06
N VAL A 18 -7.22 3.40 -8.55
CA VAL A 18 -6.44 2.47 -7.71
C VAL A 18 -5.43 3.19 -6.83
N LYS A 19 -4.76 4.21 -7.39
CA LYS A 19 -3.73 4.95 -6.66
C LYS A 19 -4.33 5.69 -5.46
N GLU A 20 -5.46 6.36 -5.65
CA GLU A 20 -6.11 7.16 -4.61
C GLU A 20 -6.73 6.26 -3.54
N GLU A 21 -7.46 5.22 -3.95
CA GLU A 21 -8.10 4.31 -3.01
C GLU A 21 -7.08 3.53 -2.17
N MET A 22 -5.96 3.12 -2.77
CA MET A 22 -4.88 2.47 -2.03
C MET A 22 -4.18 3.44 -1.07
N GLN A 23 -3.95 4.70 -1.47
CA GLN A 23 -3.39 5.69 -0.57
C GLN A 23 -4.31 5.93 0.63
N LYS A 24 -5.62 6.10 0.42
CA LYS A 24 -6.59 6.25 1.54
C LYS A 24 -6.57 5.06 2.50
N ALA A 25 -6.46 3.84 1.96
CA ALA A 25 -6.37 2.64 2.78
C ALA A 25 -5.09 2.60 3.62
N LEU A 26 -3.95 3.01 3.03
CA LEU A 26 -2.68 3.14 3.75
C LEU A 26 -2.77 4.25 4.80
N ASP A 27 -3.32 5.41 4.46
CA ASP A 27 -3.49 6.52 5.37
C ASP A 27 -4.33 6.10 6.58
N HIS A 28 -5.45 5.41 6.35
CA HIS A 28 -6.28 4.87 7.43
C HIS A 28 -5.53 3.84 8.28
N ALA A 29 -4.80 2.91 7.65
CA ALA A 29 -4.07 1.88 8.38
C ALA A 29 -2.98 2.46 9.28
N TYR A 30 -2.25 3.47 8.81
CA TYR A 30 -1.11 4.06 9.53
C TYR A 30 -1.49 5.21 10.48
N SER A 31 -2.65 5.86 10.29
CA SER A 31 -3.15 6.91 11.19
C SER A 31 -4.04 6.37 12.31
N ASN A 32 -4.70 5.23 12.09
CA ASN A 32 -5.59 4.60 13.05
C ASN A 32 -4.98 3.30 13.62
N THR A 33 -3.67 3.34 13.88
CA THR A 33 -2.98 2.22 14.50
C THR A 33 -3.44 2.12 15.94
N ALA A 34 -4.08 1.00 16.30
CA ALA A 34 -4.23 0.66 17.71
C ALA A 34 -2.83 0.63 18.34
N ASP A 35 -2.70 1.03 19.60
CA ASP A 35 -1.44 1.07 20.35
C ASP A 35 -0.93 -0.35 20.71
N ASP A 36 -1.15 -1.28 19.79
CA ASP A 36 -0.71 -2.66 19.80
C ASP A 36 0.66 -2.71 19.10
N GLY A 37 1.69 -3.01 19.89
CA GLY A 37 3.06 -3.12 19.42
C GLY A 37 3.26 -4.12 18.29
N VAL A 38 2.36 -5.11 18.14
CA VAL A 38 2.40 -6.08 17.03
C VAL A 38 2.05 -5.40 15.70
N ILE A 39 0.98 -4.61 15.67
CA ILE A 39 0.54 -3.91 14.44
C ILE A 39 1.61 -2.91 14.01
N VAL A 40 2.16 -2.15 14.96
CA VAL A 40 3.24 -1.19 14.71
C VAL A 40 4.48 -1.90 14.16
N ALA A 41 4.83 -3.08 14.68
CA ALA A 41 5.97 -3.85 14.20
C ALA A 41 5.79 -4.31 12.74
N TYR A 42 4.59 -4.74 12.35
CA TYR A 42 4.30 -5.09 10.95
C TYR A 42 4.31 -3.88 10.03
N GLN A 43 3.76 -2.75 10.46
CA GLN A 43 3.75 -1.52 9.67
C GLN A 43 5.16 -0.99 9.39
N LYS A 44 6.06 -1.09 10.38
CA LYS A 44 7.48 -0.72 10.26
C LYS A 44 8.30 -1.63 9.35
N GLN A 45 7.80 -2.83 9.00
CA GLN A 45 8.49 -3.70 8.05
C GLN A 45 8.37 -3.21 6.61
N VAL A 46 7.35 -2.41 6.30
CA VAL A 46 7.17 -1.83 4.96
C VAL A 46 8.18 -0.71 4.78
N PRO A 47 9.11 -0.80 3.81
CA PRO A 47 10.06 0.28 3.55
C PRO A 47 9.33 1.52 3.03
N SER A 48 9.46 2.64 3.72
CA SER A 48 8.88 3.92 3.35
C SER A 48 9.92 5.04 3.47
N LYS A 49 9.81 6.06 2.61
CA LYS A 49 10.61 7.30 2.76
C LYS A 49 10.03 8.30 3.76
N GLY A 50 8.75 8.16 4.10
CA GLY A 50 8.05 8.98 5.10
C GLY A 50 7.25 8.10 6.07
N ASP A 51 6.41 8.73 6.88
CA ASP A 51 5.66 8.01 7.94
C ASP A 51 4.66 6.99 7.39
N ILE A 52 4.07 7.29 6.23
CA ILE A 52 3.12 6.41 5.53
C ILE A 52 3.74 6.03 4.19
N PRO A 53 3.82 4.72 3.84
CA PRO A 53 4.34 4.28 2.55
C PRO A 53 3.42 4.74 1.40
N THR A 54 4.03 4.93 0.24
CA THR A 54 3.28 5.11 -1.00
C THR A 54 2.73 3.76 -1.52
N PRO A 55 1.69 3.77 -2.39
CA PRO A 55 1.18 2.55 -3.02
C PRO A 55 2.26 1.74 -3.73
N GLU A 56 3.24 2.41 -4.35
CA GLU A 56 4.31 1.75 -5.09
C GLU A 56 5.32 1.07 -4.15
N GLU A 57 5.69 1.72 -3.04
CA GLU A 57 6.53 1.14 -1.99
C GLU A 57 5.85 -0.08 -1.36
N PHE A 58 4.57 0.06 -1.02
CA PHE A 58 3.78 -1.03 -0.44
C PHE A 58 3.63 -2.21 -1.40
N ILE A 59 3.26 -1.98 -2.66
CA ILE A 59 3.14 -3.05 -3.67
C ILE A 59 4.48 -3.77 -3.84
N LYS A 60 5.59 -3.03 -3.88
CA LYS A 60 6.93 -3.64 -4.01
C LYS A 60 7.25 -4.54 -2.82
N TYR A 61 6.97 -4.09 -1.60
CA TYR A 61 7.12 -4.89 -0.39
C TYR A 61 6.23 -6.15 -0.43
N ALA A 62 4.93 -5.98 -0.73
CA ALA A 62 3.97 -7.07 -0.77
C ALA A 62 4.35 -8.14 -1.80
N VAL A 63 4.80 -7.74 -2.99
CA VAL A 63 5.28 -8.66 -4.03
C VAL A 63 6.47 -9.48 -3.56
N ASN A 64 7.39 -8.90 -2.79
CA ASN A 64 8.52 -9.64 -2.25
C ASN A 64 8.07 -10.62 -1.16
N LYS A 65 7.15 -10.20 -0.28
CA LYS A 65 6.59 -11.05 0.77
C LYS A 65 5.80 -12.25 0.27
N VAL A 66 5.08 -12.11 -0.86
CA VAL A 66 4.32 -13.22 -1.46
C VAL A 66 5.21 -14.23 -2.18
N LYS A 67 6.44 -13.83 -2.53
CA LYS A 67 7.41 -14.72 -3.20
C LYS A 67 8.27 -15.53 -2.23
N GLU A 68 8.30 -15.13 -0.95
CA GLU A 68 8.89 -15.93 0.14
C GLU A 68 8.00 -17.13 0.46
#